data_AF-A0A7C4R0B1-F1
#
_entry.id   AF-A0A7C4R0B1-F1
#
_cell.length_a   1.000
_cell.length_b   1.000
_cell.length_c   1.000
_cell.angle_alpha   90.00
_cell.angle_beta   90.00
_cell.angle_gamma   90.00
#
_symmetry.space_group_name_H-M   'P 1'
#
loop_
_entity.id
_entity.type
_entity.pdbx_description
1 polymer ?
#
loop_
_entity_poly.entity_id
_entity_poly.type
_entity_poly.pdbx_seq_one_letter_code
_entity_poly.pdbx_strand_id
1 'polypeptide(L)'
;MSEGMRESAATSGGPWVISEPRRFDADLRAIDPEADPGPAKAYRISPLARYLLHPGPIEIRKRLIGAEIHAARRGLRFPRLTRRLRGKPPSGELLLSGLRLRLPPLRDPDLRAHLEQLADALRPYDPFQRRLARLDPRRLAHVVGVCEDPGNGYTYLKLLGTTEERLRYLAANVGREVRIVVHRAHSAEGVFELRACPPGAFGDGGWVPLVAYGRAGQAAACVLTPSGRLDFRLAAAEEVRYLMLLEASLRQCREMCRALASLREGALRPLRLTFEPAAAATAEAETALPPIFRELLPGEAGPARFGSLIRPALQTMRTAVTLSGLRPAADGGEELVFIRCVLHDLRALEPLRRTLPSVYAEISRRAVPTEAGRLYVLEESTGVGHVE
;
A
#
# COMPACT_ATOMS: atom_id res chain seq x y z
N MET A 1 -32.85 22.28 20.58
CA MET A 1 -32.07 23.49 20.26
C MET A 1 -30.82 23.39 21.13
N SER A 2 -29.64 23.00 20.67
CA SER A 2 -28.96 23.39 19.43
C SER A 2 -28.06 22.25 18.99
N GLU A 3 -28.47 21.57 17.92
CA GLU A 3 -27.72 20.55 17.21
C GLU A 3 -27.33 21.22 15.89
N GLY A 4 -26.08 21.67 15.81
CA GLY A 4 -25.62 22.50 14.71
C GLY A 4 -24.31 23.15 15.08
N MET A 5 -23.21 22.46 14.77
CA MET A 5 -21.89 23.00 14.40
C MET A 5 -20.79 21.95 14.67
N ARG A 6 -20.79 20.84 13.92
CA ARG A 6 -19.60 20.00 13.67
C ARG A 6 -19.61 19.38 12.26
N GLU A 7 -20.11 20.13 11.29
CA GLU A 7 -19.92 19.85 9.88
C GLU A 7 -18.96 20.92 9.33
N SER A 8 -17.67 20.80 9.68
CA SER A 8 -16.64 21.70 9.14
C SER A 8 -15.27 21.03 9.23
N ALA A 9 -15.00 20.15 8.25
CA ALA A 9 -13.65 19.76 7.84
C ALA A 9 -13.61 18.88 6.57
N ALA A 10 -14.76 18.43 6.03
CA ALA A 10 -14.80 17.48 4.90
C ALA A 10 -15.01 18.12 3.51
N THR A 11 -15.00 19.44 3.39
CA THR A 11 -15.22 20.16 2.12
C THR A 11 -14.37 21.43 2.01
N SER A 12 -13.05 21.31 2.12
CA SER A 12 -12.20 22.21 1.34
C SER A 12 -12.14 21.63 -0.08
N GLY A 13 -12.70 22.32 -1.07
CA GLY A 13 -12.77 21.84 -2.47
C GLY A 13 -11.43 21.76 -3.20
N GLY A 14 -10.32 21.65 -2.46
CA GLY A 14 -8.96 21.58 -2.98
C GLY A 14 -8.40 20.15 -2.97
N PRO A 15 -7.24 19.94 -3.61
CA PRO A 15 -6.58 18.63 -3.63
C PRO A 15 -6.09 18.22 -2.24
N TRP A 16 -6.02 16.91 -1.97
CA TRP A 16 -5.52 16.33 -0.72
C TRP A 16 -4.09 15.78 -0.87
N VAL A 17 -3.74 15.28 -2.05
CA VAL A 17 -2.49 14.53 -2.28
C VAL A 17 -1.64 15.22 -3.33
N ILE A 18 -2.21 15.50 -4.48
CA ILE A 18 -1.51 16.13 -5.61
C ILE A 18 -2.45 17.11 -6.32
N SER A 19 -1.93 18.28 -6.66
CA SER A 19 -2.71 19.28 -7.40
C SER A 19 -2.85 18.93 -8.88
N GLU A 20 -3.69 19.68 -9.58
CA GLU A 20 -3.67 19.67 -11.04
C GLU A 20 -2.33 20.22 -11.57
N PRO A 21 -1.87 19.72 -12.73
CA PRO A 21 -0.64 20.18 -13.35
C PRO A 21 -0.76 21.64 -13.78
N ARG A 22 0.32 22.40 -13.57
CA ARG A 22 0.52 23.72 -14.14
C ARG A 22 1.77 23.71 -15.00
N ARG A 23 1.86 24.63 -15.94
CA ARG A 23 3.10 24.84 -16.68
C ARG A 23 4.20 25.27 -15.71
N PHE A 24 5.39 24.68 -15.85
CA PHE A 24 6.57 25.08 -15.11
C PHE A 24 7.45 25.95 -16.01
N ASP A 25 7.56 27.23 -15.67
CA ASP A 25 8.19 28.24 -16.53
C ASP A 25 9.65 28.56 -16.15
N ALA A 26 10.15 28.02 -15.03
CA ALA A 26 11.54 28.22 -14.63
C ALA A 26 12.50 27.35 -15.45
N ASP A 27 13.75 27.79 -15.56
CA ASP A 27 14.79 27.03 -16.25
C ASP A 27 15.09 25.73 -15.48
N LEU A 28 14.62 24.61 -16.03
CA LEU A 28 14.86 23.29 -15.49
C LEU A 28 16.32 22.91 -15.46
N ARG A 29 17.15 23.39 -16.40
CA ARG A 29 18.57 23.04 -16.45
C ARG A 29 19.37 23.68 -15.33
N ALA A 30 18.87 24.77 -14.75
CA ALA A 30 19.41 25.36 -13.53
C ALA A 30 19.17 24.46 -12.29
N ILE A 31 18.16 23.58 -12.34
CA ILE A 31 17.78 22.67 -11.24
C ILE A 31 18.33 21.26 -11.48
N ASP A 32 18.19 20.77 -12.71
CA ASP A 32 18.68 19.47 -13.18
C ASP A 32 19.40 19.65 -14.53
N PRO A 33 20.75 19.72 -14.55
CA PRO A 33 21.52 19.95 -15.78
C PRO A 33 21.30 18.92 -16.89
N GLU A 34 20.82 17.73 -16.54
CA GLU A 34 20.54 16.64 -17.48
C GLU A 34 19.11 16.69 -18.06
N ALA A 35 18.30 17.69 -17.68
CA ALA A 35 16.94 17.83 -18.20
C ALA A 35 16.94 18.09 -19.72
N ASP A 36 16.06 17.37 -20.40
CA ASP A 36 15.79 17.56 -21.82
C ASP A 36 15.15 18.94 -22.05
N PRO A 37 15.44 19.60 -23.18
CA PRO A 37 14.75 20.82 -23.55
C PRO A 37 13.29 20.48 -23.88
N GLY A 38 12.33 21.11 -23.19
CA GLY A 38 10.92 20.85 -23.42
C GLY A 38 10.00 21.43 -22.35
N PRO A 39 8.67 21.31 -22.56
CA PRO A 39 7.70 21.76 -21.58
C PRO A 39 7.78 20.90 -20.31
N ALA A 40 7.76 21.56 -19.17
CA ALA A 40 7.72 20.93 -17.87
C ALA A 40 6.41 21.24 -17.16
N LYS A 41 5.99 20.32 -16.30
CA LYS A 41 4.75 20.43 -15.52
C LYS A 41 5.08 20.46 -14.05
N ALA A 42 4.50 21.39 -13.33
CA ALA A 42 4.58 21.47 -11.88
C ALA A 42 3.26 21.10 -11.22
N TYR A 43 3.35 20.30 -10.18
CA TYR A 43 2.30 19.94 -9.26
C TYR A 43 2.70 20.44 -7.88
N ARG A 44 1.71 20.68 -7.02
CA ARG A 44 1.93 20.72 -5.59
C ARG A 44 1.61 19.34 -5.04
N ILE A 45 2.48 18.80 -4.20
CA ILE A 45 2.26 17.54 -3.50
C ILE A 45 2.18 17.78 -1.98
N SER A 46 1.28 17.06 -1.31
CA SER A 46 1.11 17.16 0.14
C SER A 46 2.23 16.42 0.89
N PRO A 47 2.34 16.61 2.22
CA PRO A 47 3.25 15.82 3.05
C PRO A 47 3.05 14.31 2.93
N LEU A 48 1.80 13.83 2.83
CA LEU A 48 1.49 12.42 2.56
C LEU A 48 2.07 11.99 1.21
N ALA A 49 1.84 12.75 0.15
CA ALA A 49 2.38 12.44 -1.16
C ALA A 49 3.91 12.41 -1.16
N ARG A 50 4.56 13.37 -0.48
CA ARG A 50 6.01 13.38 -0.30
C ARG A 50 6.49 12.13 0.45
N TYR A 51 5.80 11.72 1.52
CA TYR A 51 6.12 10.49 2.24
C TYR A 51 6.02 9.24 1.35
N LEU A 52 4.97 9.15 0.52
CA LEU A 52 4.78 8.02 -0.40
C LEU A 52 5.92 7.92 -1.43
N LEU A 53 6.37 9.06 -1.98
CA LEU A 53 7.47 9.11 -2.95
C LEU A 53 8.84 8.87 -2.30
N HIS A 54 9.11 9.53 -1.18
CA HIS A 54 10.39 9.43 -0.49
C HIS A 54 10.23 9.76 1.00
N PRO A 55 10.02 8.75 1.86
CA PRO A 55 9.84 8.99 3.29
C PRO A 55 11.15 9.31 4.01
N GLY A 56 12.30 9.15 3.34
CA GLY A 56 13.61 9.09 4.01
C GLY A 56 13.81 7.74 4.72
N PRO A 57 14.88 7.59 5.52
CA PRO A 57 15.04 6.42 6.37
C PRO A 57 13.96 6.42 7.46
N ILE A 58 13.09 5.42 7.45
CA ILE A 58 12.02 5.25 8.43
C ILE A 58 12.20 3.95 9.20
N GLU A 59 11.97 3.99 10.51
CA GLU A 59 11.98 2.80 11.38
C GLU A 59 10.56 2.26 11.52
N ILE A 60 10.39 0.98 11.19
CA ILE A 60 9.15 0.24 11.42
C ILE A 60 9.45 -0.92 12.37
N ARG A 61 8.53 -1.18 13.29
CA ARG A 61 8.62 -2.33 14.19
C ARG A 61 7.76 -3.46 13.65
N LYS A 62 8.32 -4.66 13.63
CA LYS A 62 7.60 -5.90 13.29
C LYS A 62 7.94 -6.98 14.29
N ARG A 63 6.98 -7.84 14.61
CA ARG A 63 7.23 -8.98 15.48
C ARG A 63 7.90 -10.10 14.67
N LEU A 64 9.10 -10.52 15.06
CA LEU A 64 9.77 -11.66 14.46
C LEU A 64 9.14 -12.94 15.02
N ILE A 65 8.61 -13.81 14.15
CA ILE A 65 7.87 -15.01 14.55
C ILE A 65 8.48 -16.30 13.99
N GLY A 66 9.54 -16.23 13.20
CA GLY A 66 10.16 -17.41 12.64
C GLY A 66 11.24 -17.13 11.62
N ALA A 67 11.51 -18.15 10.79
CA ALA A 67 12.46 -18.07 9.70
C ALA A 67 12.09 -19.05 8.56
N GLU A 68 12.43 -18.66 7.32
CA GLU A 68 12.48 -19.58 6.19
C GLU A 68 13.93 -20.00 5.94
N ILE A 69 14.14 -21.31 5.85
CA ILE A 69 15.46 -21.91 5.72
C ILE A 69 15.59 -22.60 4.37
N HIS A 70 16.65 -22.25 3.64
CA HIS A 70 16.98 -22.88 2.37
C HIS A 70 18.26 -23.69 2.52
N ALA A 71 18.16 -25.00 2.29
CA ALA A 71 19.31 -25.89 2.31
C ALA A 71 20.23 -25.64 1.10
N ALA A 72 21.54 -25.77 1.32
CA ALA A 72 22.52 -25.82 0.24
C ALA A 72 22.29 -27.10 -0.58
N ARG A 73 22.10 -26.96 -1.90
CA ARG A 73 22.04 -28.13 -2.79
C ARG A 73 23.35 -28.90 -2.66
N ARG A 74 23.28 -30.17 -2.25
CA ARG A 74 24.38 -31.11 -2.44
C ARG A 74 24.55 -31.29 -3.95
N GLY A 75 25.71 -30.95 -4.49
CA GLY A 75 26.03 -31.13 -5.89
C GLY A 75 26.02 -32.61 -6.27
N LEU A 76 24.90 -33.13 -6.74
CA LEU A 76 24.90 -34.29 -7.61
C LEU A 76 25.39 -33.81 -8.99
N ARG A 77 26.66 -34.11 -9.29
CA ARG A 77 27.23 -33.96 -10.64
C ARG A 77 26.53 -34.96 -11.57
N PHE A 78 25.39 -34.58 -12.14
CA PHE A 78 24.89 -35.21 -13.36
C PHE A 78 25.38 -34.40 -14.56
N PRO A 79 26.15 -35.00 -15.48
CA PRO A 79 26.63 -34.27 -16.64
C PRO A 79 25.46 -34.02 -17.60
N ARG A 80 25.18 -32.74 -17.84
CA ARG A 80 24.65 -32.19 -19.10
C ARG A 80 23.41 -32.89 -19.69
N LEU A 81 22.26 -32.81 -19.03
CA LEU A 81 20.96 -32.93 -19.69
C LEU A 81 19.84 -32.36 -18.82
N THR A 82 19.65 -31.04 -18.85
CA THR A 82 18.36 -30.33 -18.54
C THR A 82 18.58 -28.81 -18.63
N ARG A 83 19.00 -28.33 -19.81
CA ARG A 83 19.00 -26.89 -20.12
C ARG A 83 17.62 -26.50 -20.66
N ARG A 84 16.54 -26.70 -19.89
CA ARG A 84 15.16 -26.29 -20.25
C ARG A 84 14.14 -26.43 -19.11
N LEU A 85 14.50 -26.01 -17.90
CA LEU A 85 13.51 -25.65 -16.87
C LEU A 85 14.03 -24.40 -16.17
N ARG A 86 13.42 -23.24 -16.44
CA ARG A 86 13.47 -22.09 -15.52
C ARG A 86 12.74 -22.53 -14.25
N GLY A 87 13.43 -23.30 -13.42
CA GLY A 87 12.89 -23.95 -12.24
C GLY A 87 12.71 -22.93 -11.11
N LYS A 88 11.52 -22.97 -10.49
CA LYS A 88 11.23 -22.40 -9.17
C LYS A 88 12.45 -22.56 -8.24
N PRO A 89 12.83 -21.53 -7.46
CA PRO A 89 13.82 -21.73 -6.41
C PRO A 89 13.36 -22.88 -5.49
N PRO A 90 14.30 -23.70 -4.96
CA PRO A 90 13.94 -24.81 -4.08
C PRO A 90 13.11 -24.31 -2.89
N SER A 91 12.05 -25.04 -2.56
CA SER A 91 11.13 -24.72 -1.45
C SER A 91 11.90 -24.62 -0.14
N GLY A 92 11.90 -23.45 0.49
CA GLY A 92 12.41 -23.28 1.84
C GLY A 92 11.53 -24.00 2.86
N GLU A 93 12.12 -24.43 3.97
CA GLU A 93 11.37 -24.92 5.14
C GLU A 93 11.00 -23.70 6.00
N LEU A 94 9.70 -23.47 6.17
CA LEU A 94 9.19 -22.43 7.06
C LEU A 94 9.14 -22.96 8.49
N LEU A 95 9.91 -22.34 9.38
CA LEU A 95 9.90 -22.60 10.82
C LEU A 95 9.25 -21.43 11.54
N LEU A 96 8.16 -21.70 12.25
CA LEU A 96 7.47 -20.70 13.06
C LEU A 96 7.63 -21.01 14.55
N SER A 97 7.68 -19.95 15.35
CA SER A 97 7.56 -20.01 16.80
C SER A 97 6.21 -20.59 17.20
N GLY A 98 6.26 -21.56 18.12
CA GLY A 98 5.05 -22.09 18.75
C GLY A 98 4.49 -21.16 19.83
N LEU A 99 5.28 -20.21 20.32
CA LEU A 99 4.90 -19.27 21.37
C LEU A 99 4.17 -18.06 20.78
N ARG A 100 2.86 -18.18 20.59
CA ARG A 100 1.96 -17.06 20.24
C ARG A 100 1.58 -16.21 21.46
N LEU A 101 2.55 -15.90 22.32
CA LEU A 101 2.32 -15.04 23.49
C LEU A 101 2.25 -13.58 23.01
N ARG A 102 1.08 -13.14 22.55
CA ARG A 102 0.81 -11.71 22.36
C ARG A 102 0.30 -11.16 23.69
N LEU A 103 1.06 -10.25 24.27
CA LEU A 103 0.57 -9.50 25.42
C LEU A 103 -0.41 -8.45 24.90
N PRO A 104 -1.62 -8.35 25.49
CA PRO A 104 -2.51 -7.24 25.17
C PRO A 104 -1.81 -5.91 25.48
N PRO A 105 -2.26 -4.78 24.93
CA PRO A 105 -1.75 -3.48 25.34
C PRO A 105 -2.08 -3.26 26.82
N LEU A 106 -1.05 -3.38 27.67
CA LEU A 106 -1.16 -3.19 29.11
C LEU A 106 -0.89 -1.73 29.45
N ARG A 107 -1.78 -1.12 30.23
CA ARG A 107 -1.60 0.23 30.76
C ARG A 107 -0.54 0.28 31.86
N ASP A 108 -0.40 -0.81 32.59
CA ASP A 108 0.55 -0.96 33.69
C ASP A 108 1.93 -1.43 33.14
N PRO A 109 2.98 -0.60 33.27
CA PRO A 109 4.31 -0.93 32.78
C PRO A 109 4.99 -2.06 33.57
N ASP A 110 4.69 -2.21 34.87
CA ASP A 110 5.30 -3.22 35.73
C ASP A 110 4.70 -4.60 35.43
N LEU A 111 3.38 -4.67 35.26
CA LEU A 111 2.71 -5.89 34.81
C LEU A 111 3.20 -6.32 33.43
N ARG A 112 3.38 -5.36 32.52
CA ARG A 112 3.96 -5.62 31.20
C ARG A 112 5.35 -6.21 31.31
N ALA A 113 6.24 -5.58 32.09
CA ALA A 113 7.60 -6.06 32.28
C ALA A 113 7.63 -7.47 32.88
N HIS A 114 6.75 -7.75 33.84
CA HIS A 114 6.62 -9.08 34.44
C HIS A 114 6.18 -10.15 33.42
N LEU A 115 5.18 -9.84 32.59
CA LEU A 115 4.72 -10.77 31.55
C LEU A 115 5.76 -10.97 30.44
N GLU A 116 6.53 -9.93 30.10
CA GLU A 116 7.68 -10.03 29.19
C GLU A 116 8.77 -10.95 29.78
N GLN A 117 9.06 -10.87 31.09
CA GLN A 117 9.98 -11.77 31.78
C GLN A 117 9.51 -13.24 31.73
N LEU A 118 8.21 -13.49 31.93
CA LEU A 118 7.65 -14.84 31.81
C LEU A 118 7.75 -15.37 30.39
N ALA A 119 7.45 -14.54 29.38
CA ALA A 119 7.60 -14.93 27.97
C ALA A 119 9.06 -15.25 27.62
N ASP A 120 10.03 -14.51 28.16
CA ASP A 120 11.46 -14.77 28.01
C ASP A 120 11.87 -16.10 28.67
N ALA A 121 11.36 -16.41 29.87
CA ALA A 121 11.63 -17.66 30.57
C ALA A 121 11.08 -18.90 29.85
N LEU A 122 9.97 -18.75 29.11
CA LEU A 122 9.38 -19.82 28.30
C LEU A 122 10.07 -20.04 26.95
N ARG A 123 10.86 -19.07 26.47
CA ARG A 123 11.50 -19.12 25.14
C ARG A 123 12.33 -20.39 24.89
N PRO A 124 13.16 -20.91 25.82
CA PRO A 124 13.95 -22.13 25.59
C PRO A 124 13.10 -23.38 25.28
N TYR A 125 11.83 -23.38 25.65
CA TYR A 125 10.89 -24.47 25.40
C TYR A 125 10.20 -24.37 24.03
N ASP A 126 10.41 -23.29 23.28
CA ASP A 126 9.85 -23.11 21.95
C ASP A 126 10.39 -24.18 20.97
N PRO A 127 9.51 -24.93 20.28
CA PRO A 127 9.92 -25.85 19.21
C PRO A 127 10.83 -25.21 18.17
N PHE A 128 10.66 -23.91 17.90
CA PHE A 128 11.50 -23.15 16.99
C PHE A 128 12.97 -23.16 17.46
N GLN A 129 13.23 -22.88 18.74
CA GLN A 129 14.60 -22.86 19.29
C GLN A 129 15.26 -24.23 19.17
N ARG A 130 14.53 -25.29 19.52
CA ARG A 130 15.02 -26.66 19.42
C ARG A 130 15.34 -27.06 17.99
N ARG A 131 14.52 -26.63 17.02
CA ARG A 131 14.74 -26.91 15.60
C ARG A 131 15.93 -26.11 15.06
N LEU A 132 16.02 -24.83 15.40
CA LEU A 132 17.09 -23.93 14.99
C LEU A 132 18.46 -24.42 15.48
N ALA A 133 18.56 -24.88 16.73
CA ALA A 133 19.79 -25.43 17.31
C ALA A 133 20.28 -26.73 16.65
N ARG A 134 19.42 -27.45 15.92
CA ARG A 134 19.77 -28.68 15.19
C ARG A 134 20.24 -28.43 13.76
N LEU A 135 20.17 -27.20 13.28
CA LEU A 135 20.62 -26.87 11.93
C LEU A 135 22.15 -26.82 11.88
N ASP A 136 22.71 -27.39 10.82
CA ASP A 136 24.12 -27.25 10.50
C ASP A 136 24.30 -26.01 9.59
N PRO A 137 24.90 -24.92 10.06
CA PRO A 137 25.06 -23.68 9.29
C PRO A 137 25.77 -23.90 7.94
N ARG A 138 26.69 -24.87 7.87
CA ARG A 138 27.46 -25.19 6.65
C ARG A 138 26.60 -25.83 5.56
N ARG A 139 25.43 -26.33 5.92
CA ARG A 139 24.47 -26.98 5.01
C ARG A 139 23.35 -26.04 4.58
N LEU A 140 23.39 -24.77 4.98
CA LEU A 140 22.38 -23.78 4.62
C LEU A 140 22.90 -22.88 3.51
N ALA A 141 22.06 -22.62 2.50
CA ALA A 141 22.32 -21.62 1.48
C ALA A 141 21.84 -20.24 1.93
N HIS A 142 20.62 -20.17 2.47
CA HIS A 142 19.99 -18.92 2.88
C HIS A 142 19.12 -19.12 4.12
N VAL A 143 19.05 -18.07 4.92
CA VAL A 143 18.18 -17.97 6.10
C VAL A 143 17.54 -16.59 6.05
N VAL A 144 16.22 -16.55 6.09
CA VAL A 144 15.41 -15.33 6.01
C VAL A 144 14.53 -15.28 7.24
N GLY A 145 14.50 -14.14 7.94
CA GLY A 145 13.59 -13.97 9.08
C GLY A 145 12.15 -13.85 8.59
N VAL A 146 11.20 -14.29 9.41
CA VAL A 146 9.77 -14.18 9.11
C VAL A 146 9.13 -13.36 10.20
N CYS A 147 8.58 -12.22 9.80
CA CYS A 147 7.86 -11.32 10.68
C CYS A 147 6.36 -11.41 10.44
N GLU A 148 5.61 -11.23 11.52
CA GLU A 148 4.16 -11.11 11.49
C GLU A 148 3.76 -9.75 10.89
N ASP A 149 2.71 -9.76 10.06
CA ASP A 149 2.04 -8.56 9.55
C ASP A 149 0.57 -8.61 9.99
N PRO A 150 -0.08 -7.48 10.31
CA PRO A 150 -1.47 -7.48 10.73
C PRO A 150 -2.39 -8.13 9.69
N GLY A 151 -3.37 -8.91 10.15
CA GLY A 151 -4.23 -9.74 9.29
C GLY A 151 -3.67 -11.13 8.96
N ASN A 152 -2.87 -11.71 9.87
CA ASN A 152 -2.31 -13.07 9.76
C ASN A 152 -1.38 -13.29 8.55
N GLY A 153 -0.77 -12.22 8.04
CA GLY A 153 0.22 -12.26 6.95
C GLY A 153 1.65 -12.43 7.46
N TYR A 154 2.54 -12.78 6.54
CA TYR A 154 3.99 -12.84 6.79
C TYR A 154 4.76 -11.88 5.91
N THR A 155 5.78 -11.26 6.48
CA THR A 155 6.78 -10.49 5.72
C THR A 155 8.17 -11.00 5.99
N TYR A 156 8.96 -11.09 4.93
CA TYR A 156 10.32 -11.61 5.01
C TYR A 156 11.31 -10.52 5.42
N LEU A 157 12.12 -10.81 6.42
CA LEU A 157 13.19 -9.96 6.93
C LEU A 157 14.52 -10.46 6.38
N LYS A 158 15.17 -9.63 5.57
CA LYS A 158 16.54 -9.88 5.14
C LYS A 158 17.50 -9.66 6.31
N LEU A 159 18.14 -10.74 6.75
CA LEU A 159 19.13 -10.72 7.82
C LEU A 159 20.53 -10.45 7.27
N LEU A 160 21.30 -9.61 7.96
CA LEU A 160 22.69 -9.31 7.64
C LEU A 160 23.64 -10.27 8.37
N GLY A 161 24.90 -10.33 7.93
CA GLY A 161 25.93 -11.18 8.54
C GLY A 161 26.03 -12.59 7.95
N THR A 162 26.88 -13.40 8.57
CA THR A 162 27.11 -14.83 8.28
C THR A 162 25.88 -15.68 8.63
N THR A 163 25.80 -16.91 8.14
CA THR A 163 24.70 -17.83 8.47
C THR A 163 24.57 -18.03 9.98
N GLU A 164 25.68 -18.19 10.68
CA GLU A 164 25.76 -18.35 12.14
C GLU A 164 25.24 -17.10 12.87
N GLU A 165 25.62 -15.90 12.41
CA GLU A 165 25.11 -14.64 12.97
C GLU A 165 23.60 -14.51 12.76
N ARG A 166 23.10 -14.88 11.59
CA ARG A 166 21.65 -14.87 11.29
C ARG A 166 20.89 -15.83 12.19
N LEU A 167 21.38 -17.05 12.39
CA LEU A 167 20.77 -18.04 13.29
C LEU A 167 20.78 -17.53 14.75
N ARG A 168 21.89 -16.94 15.21
CA ARG A 168 21.97 -16.35 16.55
C ARG A 168 20.99 -15.19 16.72
N TYR A 169 20.86 -14.33 15.71
CA TYR A 169 19.88 -13.24 15.71
C TYR A 169 18.45 -13.76 15.83
N LEU A 170 18.09 -14.79 15.06
CA LEU A 170 16.76 -15.42 15.13
C LEU A 170 16.49 -16.01 16.52
N ALA A 171 17.44 -16.74 17.08
CA ALA A 171 17.32 -17.33 18.42
C ALA A 171 17.07 -16.25 19.50
N ALA A 172 17.77 -15.12 19.41
CA ALA A 172 17.67 -14.05 20.39
C ALA A 172 16.39 -13.20 20.27
N ASN A 173 15.83 -13.07 19.06
CA ASN A 173 14.78 -12.09 18.77
C ASN A 173 13.42 -12.68 18.43
N VAL A 174 13.28 -14.01 18.28
CA VAL A 174 11.98 -14.63 18.02
C VAL A 174 10.98 -14.32 19.15
N GLY A 175 9.77 -13.95 18.77
CA GLY A 175 8.71 -13.48 19.65
C GLY A 175 8.80 -12.00 20.03
N ARG A 176 9.86 -11.28 19.63
CA ARG A 176 10.08 -9.85 19.95
C ARG A 176 9.78 -8.94 18.78
N GLU A 177 9.47 -7.68 19.10
CA GLU A 177 9.48 -6.60 18.11
C GLU A 177 10.92 -6.28 17.70
N VAL A 178 11.19 -6.39 16.40
CA VAL A 178 12.45 -6.00 15.78
C VAL A 178 12.26 -4.73 14.98
N ARG A 179 13.28 -3.87 15.02
CA ARG A 179 13.33 -2.62 14.27
C ARG A 179 13.84 -2.88 12.87
N ILE A 180 13.15 -2.33 11.89
CA ILE A 180 13.47 -2.45 10.46
C ILE A 180 13.56 -1.05 9.90
N VAL A 181 14.72 -0.69 9.38
CA VAL A 181 14.90 0.56 8.64
C VAL A 181 14.53 0.33 7.19
N VAL A 182 13.60 1.13 6.68
CA VAL A 182 13.17 1.11 5.29
C VAL A 182 13.47 2.48 4.68
N HIS A 183 14.01 2.50 3.46
CA HIS A 183 14.39 3.74 2.77
C HIS A 183 13.37 4.19 1.73
N ARG A 184 12.30 3.41 1.54
CA ARG A 184 11.16 3.72 0.66
C ARG A 184 9.88 3.28 1.35
N ALA A 185 8.82 4.06 1.21
CA ALA A 185 7.50 3.63 1.67
C ALA A 185 7.01 2.46 0.80
N HIS A 186 7.45 2.45 -0.46
CA HIS A 186 7.20 1.43 -1.45
C HIS A 186 7.92 0.12 -1.11
N SER A 187 7.17 -0.90 -0.65
CA SER A 187 7.72 -2.22 -0.32
C SER A 187 7.65 -3.21 -1.48
N ALA A 188 6.69 -3.03 -2.38
CA ALA A 188 6.47 -3.77 -3.62
C ALA A 188 5.65 -2.90 -4.57
N GLU A 189 5.54 -3.26 -5.86
CA GLU A 189 4.72 -2.52 -6.82
C GLU A 189 3.32 -2.23 -6.26
N GLY A 190 2.92 -0.95 -6.25
CA GLY A 190 1.66 -0.50 -5.67
C GLY A 190 1.48 -0.66 -4.16
N VAL A 191 2.46 -1.11 -3.37
CA VAL A 191 2.31 -1.33 -1.91
C VAL A 191 3.14 -0.34 -1.10
N PHE A 192 2.46 0.48 -0.31
CA PHE A 192 3.06 1.54 0.52
C PHE A 192 2.85 1.29 2.00
N GLU A 193 3.94 1.34 2.75
CA GLU A 193 4.00 1.18 4.19
C GLU A 193 3.73 2.51 4.88
N LEU A 194 2.71 2.56 5.75
CA LEU A 194 2.29 3.80 6.42
C LEU A 194 2.57 3.79 7.93
N ARG A 195 3.06 2.68 8.52
CA ARG A 195 3.33 2.59 9.97
C ARG A 195 4.27 3.66 10.53
N ALA A 196 5.18 4.17 9.70
CA ALA A 196 6.11 5.24 10.07
C ALA A 196 5.72 6.59 9.46
N CYS A 197 4.53 6.70 8.87
CA CYS A 197 4.01 7.95 8.36
C CYS A 197 3.76 8.90 9.54
N PRO A 198 4.37 10.09 9.57
CA PRO A 198 4.20 11.00 10.69
C PRO A 198 2.75 11.51 10.73
N PRO A 199 2.15 11.74 11.91
CA PRO A 199 0.76 12.22 12.00
C PRO A 199 0.51 13.51 11.21
N GLY A 200 1.50 14.42 11.18
CA GLY A 200 1.44 15.65 10.40
C GLY A 200 1.39 15.46 8.88
N ALA A 201 1.66 14.24 8.37
CA ALA A 201 1.58 13.95 6.95
C ALA A 201 0.14 13.98 6.42
N PHE A 202 -0.84 13.68 7.27
CA PHE A 202 -2.26 13.61 6.92
C PHE A 202 -2.98 14.97 7.00
N GLY A 203 -2.24 16.06 7.26
CA GLY A 203 -2.79 17.42 7.37
C GLY A 203 -2.69 18.24 6.08
N ASP A 204 -3.22 19.46 6.15
CA ASP A 204 -3.45 20.31 4.97
C ASP A 204 -2.26 21.25 4.64
N GLY A 205 -1.22 21.25 5.47
CA GLY A 205 -0.05 22.13 5.35
C GLY A 205 1.14 21.51 4.62
N GLY A 206 2.23 22.27 4.41
CA GLY A 206 3.53 21.70 4.02
C GLY A 206 3.64 21.23 2.55
N TRP A 207 2.81 21.75 1.66
CA TRP A 207 2.85 21.40 0.23
C TRP A 207 4.16 21.84 -0.43
N VAL A 208 4.79 20.93 -1.17
CA VAL A 208 6.04 21.20 -1.92
C VAL A 208 5.85 21.00 -3.42
N PRO A 209 6.68 21.62 -4.28
CA PRO A 209 6.60 21.43 -5.71
C PRO A 209 7.12 20.05 -6.12
N LEU A 210 6.39 19.37 -7.01
CA LEU A 210 6.86 18.25 -7.81
C LEU A 210 6.87 18.68 -9.27
N VAL A 211 7.96 18.43 -9.99
CA VAL A 211 8.10 18.82 -11.39
C VAL A 211 8.33 17.57 -12.24
N ALA A 212 7.50 17.38 -13.27
CA ALA A 212 7.60 16.30 -14.25
C ALA A 212 8.14 16.86 -15.59
N TYR A 213 9.11 16.17 -16.18
CA TYR A 213 9.87 16.62 -17.34
C TYR A 213 10.53 15.44 -18.08
N GLY A 214 11.18 15.71 -19.21
CA GLY A 214 12.00 14.72 -19.93
C GLY A 214 13.45 14.74 -19.46
N ARG A 215 14.08 13.56 -19.34
CA ARG A 215 15.53 13.43 -19.12
C ARG A 215 16.05 12.25 -19.94
N ALA A 216 17.02 12.51 -20.81
CA ALA A 216 17.61 11.51 -21.69
C ALA A 216 16.55 10.74 -22.52
N GLY A 217 15.51 11.45 -22.97
CA GLY A 217 14.41 10.89 -23.75
C GLY A 217 13.41 10.04 -22.95
N GLN A 218 13.50 10.02 -21.62
CA GLN A 218 12.60 9.30 -20.73
C GLN A 218 11.81 10.25 -19.83
N ALA A 219 10.63 9.80 -19.37
CA ALA A 219 9.86 10.55 -18.38
C ALA A 219 10.59 10.57 -17.03
N ALA A 220 10.77 11.75 -16.47
CA ALA A 220 11.41 11.99 -15.20
C ALA A 220 10.56 12.92 -14.33
N ALA A 221 10.81 12.86 -13.02
CA ALA A 221 10.20 13.78 -12.07
C ALA A 221 11.14 14.03 -10.90
N CYS A 222 11.04 15.22 -10.31
CA CYS A 222 11.76 15.59 -9.11
C CYS A 222 10.86 16.37 -8.15
N VAL A 223 11.22 16.34 -6.88
CA VAL A 223 10.60 17.18 -5.85
C VAL A 223 11.57 18.30 -5.50
N LEU A 224 11.02 19.50 -5.35
CA LEU A 224 11.77 20.69 -4.95
C LEU A 224 11.53 21.00 -3.47
N THR A 225 12.51 21.65 -2.85
CA THR A 225 12.34 22.28 -1.55
C THR A 225 11.38 23.46 -1.65
N PRO A 226 10.85 23.98 -0.53
CA PRO A 226 10.09 25.23 -0.53
C PRO A 226 10.87 26.42 -1.11
N SER A 227 12.20 26.38 -1.08
CA SER A 227 13.09 27.39 -1.67
C SER A 227 13.39 27.18 -3.16
N GLY A 228 12.76 26.19 -3.80
CA GLY A 228 12.90 25.92 -5.24
C GLY A 228 14.17 25.17 -5.64
N ARG A 229 14.90 24.60 -4.68
CA ARG A 229 16.09 23.77 -4.95
C ARG A 229 15.69 22.32 -5.15
N LEU A 230 16.48 21.55 -5.89
CA LEU A 230 16.29 20.10 -5.99
C LEU A 230 16.38 19.46 -4.60
N ASP A 231 15.34 18.73 -4.20
CA ASP A 231 15.30 17.97 -2.96
C ASP A 231 15.69 16.52 -3.23
N PHE A 232 14.88 15.83 -4.04
CA PHE A 232 15.19 14.49 -4.52
C PHE A 232 14.58 14.25 -5.91
N ARG A 233 15.18 13.29 -6.62
CA ARG A 233 14.65 12.79 -7.89
C ARG A 233 13.85 11.51 -7.64
N LEU A 234 12.78 11.31 -8.39
CA LEU A 234 12.02 10.08 -8.33
C LEU A 234 12.80 8.98 -9.05
N ALA A 235 12.72 7.75 -8.52
CA ALA A 235 13.36 6.60 -9.15
C ALA A 235 12.60 6.16 -10.41
N ALA A 236 11.27 6.32 -10.41
CA ALA A 236 10.40 6.08 -11.54
C ALA A 236 9.31 7.16 -11.58
N ALA A 237 9.15 7.83 -12.72
CA ALA A 237 8.08 8.82 -12.91
C ALA A 237 6.67 8.21 -12.72
N GLU A 238 6.54 6.88 -12.90
CA GLU A 238 5.32 6.14 -12.67
C GLU A 238 4.81 6.22 -11.21
N GLU A 239 5.66 6.52 -10.24
CA GLU A 239 5.24 6.68 -8.83
C GLU A 239 4.25 7.85 -8.66
N VAL A 240 4.32 8.86 -9.54
CA VAL A 240 3.36 9.98 -9.57
C VAL A 240 1.95 9.49 -9.91
N ARG A 241 1.82 8.40 -10.68
CA ARG A 241 0.54 7.79 -11.02
C ARG A 241 -0.22 7.34 -9.76
N TYR A 242 0.47 6.79 -8.77
CA TYR A 242 -0.18 6.39 -7.51
C TYR A 242 -0.75 7.58 -6.74
N LEU A 243 -0.07 8.73 -6.78
CA LEU A 243 -0.58 9.97 -6.20
C LEU A 243 -1.88 10.43 -6.89
N MET A 244 -1.92 10.35 -8.22
CA MET A 244 -3.11 10.68 -9.00
C MET A 244 -4.28 9.73 -8.73
N LEU A 245 -4.00 8.43 -8.61
CA LEU A 245 -5.00 7.43 -8.25
C LEU A 245 -5.58 7.71 -6.85
N LEU A 246 -4.71 8.00 -5.87
CA LEU A 246 -5.16 8.33 -4.52
C LEU A 246 -5.99 9.62 -4.48
N GLU A 247 -5.55 10.67 -5.16
CA GLU A 247 -6.30 11.92 -5.28
C GLU A 247 -7.67 11.69 -5.95
N ALA A 248 -7.73 10.90 -7.02
CA ALA A 248 -8.99 10.57 -7.69
C ALA A 248 -9.94 9.76 -6.78
N SER A 249 -9.40 8.85 -5.95
CA SER A 249 -10.17 8.16 -4.91
C SER A 249 -10.72 9.14 -3.88
N LEU A 250 -9.90 10.06 -3.36
CA LEU A 250 -10.35 11.01 -2.34
C LEU A 250 -11.38 12.02 -2.85
N ARG A 251 -11.33 12.40 -4.12
CA ARG A 251 -12.36 13.27 -4.71
C ARG A 251 -13.74 12.63 -4.80
N GLN A 252 -13.84 11.30 -4.78
CA GLN A 252 -15.08 10.59 -5.12
C GLN A 252 -15.53 9.54 -4.09
N CYS A 253 -14.62 9.03 -3.25
CA CYS A 253 -14.89 7.98 -2.25
C CYS A 253 -14.99 8.58 -0.86
N ARG A 254 -16.21 8.53 -0.29
CA ARG A 254 -16.49 9.14 1.01
C ARG A 254 -15.81 8.39 2.15
N GLU A 255 -15.78 7.06 2.07
CA GLU A 255 -15.14 6.21 3.07
C GLU A 255 -13.63 6.45 3.12
N MET A 256 -12.98 6.67 1.97
CA MET A 256 -11.54 6.97 1.92
C MET A 256 -11.23 8.32 2.60
N CYS A 257 -12.06 9.35 2.37
CA CYS A 257 -11.94 10.64 3.05
C CYS A 257 -12.13 10.53 4.57
N ARG A 258 -13.14 9.78 5.01
CA ARG A 258 -13.39 9.50 6.44
C ARG A 258 -12.23 8.76 7.09
N ALA A 259 -11.62 7.82 6.38
CA ALA A 259 -10.45 7.10 6.85
C ALA A 259 -9.24 8.02 7.00
N LEU A 260 -8.95 8.89 6.01
CA LEU A 260 -7.88 9.89 6.13
C LEU A 260 -8.13 10.86 7.29
N ALA A 261 -9.36 11.33 7.49
CA ALA A 261 -9.71 12.17 8.63
C ALA A 261 -9.44 11.44 9.96
N SER A 262 -9.84 10.16 10.06
CA SER A 262 -9.54 9.32 11.22
C SER A 262 -8.03 9.13 11.47
N LEU A 263 -7.23 9.00 10.41
CA LEU A 263 -5.76 8.95 10.54
C LEU A 263 -5.20 10.27 11.08
N ARG A 264 -5.69 11.41 10.56
CA ARG A 264 -5.29 12.76 10.99
C ARG A 264 -5.63 13.01 12.45
N GLU A 265 -6.79 12.54 12.90
CA GLU A 265 -7.29 12.70 14.27
C GLU A 265 -6.69 11.67 15.25
N GLY A 266 -5.95 10.67 14.74
CA GLY A 266 -5.35 9.60 15.55
C GLY A 266 -6.35 8.51 15.98
N ALA A 267 -7.59 8.54 15.48
CA ALA A 267 -8.60 7.52 15.73
C ALA A 267 -8.35 6.21 14.95
N LEU A 268 -7.55 6.29 13.88
CA LEU A 268 -7.07 5.16 13.11
C LEU A 268 -5.54 5.22 13.05
N ARG A 269 -4.87 4.12 13.36
CA ARG A 269 -3.41 4.01 13.21
C ARG A 269 -3.08 3.53 11.79
N PRO A 270 -2.23 4.24 11.04
CA PRO A 270 -1.96 3.89 9.64
C PRO A 270 -1.17 2.59 9.53
N LEU A 271 -1.59 1.70 8.62
CA LEU A 271 -0.89 0.46 8.33
C LEU A 271 -0.32 0.45 6.92
N ARG A 272 -1.19 0.43 5.90
CA ARG A 272 -0.75 0.23 4.51
C ARG A 272 -1.70 0.91 3.53
N LEU A 273 -1.15 1.32 2.40
CA LEU A 273 -1.89 1.77 1.23
C LEU A 273 -1.49 0.90 0.04
N THR A 274 -2.45 0.30 -0.63
CA THR A 274 -2.20 -0.54 -1.82
C THR A 274 -2.93 -0.03 -3.06
N PHE A 275 -2.28 -0.25 -4.20
CA PHE A 275 -2.79 0.02 -5.54
C PHE A 275 -2.58 -1.26 -6.35
N GLU A 276 -3.67 -1.95 -6.67
CA GLU A 276 -3.60 -3.22 -7.38
C GLU A 276 -4.63 -3.26 -8.51
N PRO A 277 -4.36 -4.00 -9.61
CA PRO A 277 -5.40 -4.32 -10.56
C PRO A 277 -6.57 -4.99 -9.83
N ALA A 278 -7.76 -4.41 -9.91
CA ALA A 278 -8.91 -5.02 -9.24
C ALA A 278 -9.29 -6.30 -10.00
N ALA A 279 -9.41 -7.41 -9.27
CA ALA A 279 -9.92 -8.65 -9.84
C ALA A 279 -11.26 -8.41 -10.55
N ALA A 280 -11.49 -9.15 -11.64
CA ALA A 280 -12.81 -9.23 -12.24
C ALA A 280 -13.83 -9.65 -11.17
N ALA A 281 -15.05 -9.11 -11.24
CA ALA A 281 -16.11 -9.53 -10.33
C ALA A 281 -16.33 -11.05 -10.49
N THR A 282 -16.44 -11.79 -9.39
CA THR A 282 -16.77 -13.22 -9.43
C THR A 282 -18.15 -13.42 -10.05
N ALA A 283 -18.42 -14.60 -10.64
CA ALA A 283 -19.70 -14.91 -11.30
C ALA A 283 -20.94 -14.67 -10.41
N GLU A 284 -20.80 -14.70 -9.09
CA GLU A 284 -21.86 -14.39 -8.12
C GLU A 284 -22.09 -12.86 -7.99
N ALA A 285 -21.02 -12.06 -8.01
CA ALA A 285 -21.08 -10.59 -8.06
C ALA A 285 -21.49 -10.05 -9.44
N GLU A 286 -21.43 -10.87 -10.49
CA GLU A 286 -21.84 -10.52 -11.86
C GLU A 286 -23.34 -10.34 -12.07
N THR A 287 -24.19 -10.63 -11.07
CA THR A 287 -25.65 -10.52 -11.25
C THR A 287 -26.16 -9.08 -11.16
N ALA A 288 -25.56 -8.22 -10.34
CA ALA A 288 -25.99 -6.83 -10.16
C ALA A 288 -25.03 -5.83 -10.85
N LEU A 289 -25.57 -4.80 -11.49
CA LEU A 289 -24.74 -3.69 -11.98
C LEU A 289 -24.32 -2.80 -10.79
N PRO A 290 -23.13 -2.17 -10.83
CA PRO A 290 -22.71 -1.24 -9.79
C PRO A 290 -23.72 -0.10 -9.60
N PRO A 291 -23.87 0.46 -8.38
CA PRO A 291 -24.86 1.49 -8.07
C PRO A 291 -24.88 2.65 -9.07
N ILE A 292 -23.70 3.15 -9.44
CA ILE A 292 -23.54 4.24 -10.41
C ILE A 292 -24.18 3.95 -11.77
N PHE A 293 -24.26 2.70 -12.22
CA PHE A 293 -24.94 2.35 -13.47
C PHE A 293 -26.43 2.09 -13.26
N ARG A 294 -26.82 1.50 -12.13
CA ARG A 294 -28.24 1.26 -11.82
C ARG A 294 -29.03 2.56 -11.75
N GLU A 295 -28.43 3.61 -11.19
CA GLU A 295 -29.03 4.96 -11.11
C GLU A 295 -29.20 5.64 -12.48
N LEU A 296 -28.38 5.27 -13.47
CA LEU A 296 -28.36 5.93 -14.78
C LEU A 296 -29.23 5.25 -15.83
N LEU A 297 -29.62 3.99 -15.58
CA LEU A 297 -30.41 3.23 -16.52
C LEU A 297 -31.91 3.52 -16.35
N PRO A 298 -32.66 3.66 -17.44
CA PRO A 298 -34.06 4.04 -17.38
C PRO A 298 -34.95 2.88 -16.89
N GLY A 299 -35.69 3.13 -15.81
CA GLY A 299 -36.69 2.21 -15.26
C GLY A 299 -36.11 0.93 -14.65
N GLU A 300 -36.95 0.16 -13.95
CA GLU A 300 -36.51 -1.06 -13.26
C GLU A 300 -36.00 -2.17 -14.20
N ALA A 301 -36.46 -2.16 -15.47
CA ALA A 301 -36.00 -3.12 -16.49
C ALA A 301 -34.68 -2.72 -17.17
N GLY A 302 -34.20 -1.49 -16.98
CA GLY A 302 -32.97 -0.98 -17.60
C GLY A 302 -31.73 -1.83 -17.29
N PRO A 303 -31.44 -2.15 -16.02
CA PRO A 303 -30.32 -3.00 -15.63
C PRO A 303 -30.31 -4.38 -16.28
N ALA A 304 -31.47 -5.02 -16.41
CA ALA A 304 -31.60 -6.33 -17.08
C ALA A 304 -31.38 -6.22 -18.59
N ARG A 305 -31.93 -5.17 -19.21
CA ARG A 305 -31.86 -4.96 -20.67
C ARG A 305 -30.46 -4.56 -21.16
N PHE A 306 -29.77 -3.71 -20.41
CA PHE A 306 -28.48 -3.13 -20.83
C PHE A 306 -27.27 -3.74 -20.11
N GLY A 307 -27.51 -4.59 -19.10
CA GLY A 307 -26.44 -5.19 -18.31
C GLY A 307 -25.45 -6.02 -19.13
N SER A 308 -25.92 -6.79 -20.11
CA SER A 308 -25.05 -7.59 -21.00
C SER A 308 -24.10 -6.75 -21.84
N LEU A 309 -24.46 -5.50 -22.15
CA LEU A 309 -23.61 -4.56 -22.89
C LEU A 309 -22.57 -3.90 -21.97
N ILE A 310 -22.97 -3.56 -20.75
CA ILE A 310 -22.13 -2.81 -19.80
C ILE A 310 -21.08 -3.72 -19.13
N ARG A 311 -21.48 -4.92 -18.69
CA ARG A 311 -20.63 -5.81 -17.87
C ARG A 311 -19.25 -6.08 -18.49
N PRO A 312 -19.10 -6.40 -19.79
CA PRO A 312 -17.77 -6.67 -20.36
C PRO A 312 -16.81 -5.49 -20.23
N ALA A 313 -17.32 -4.25 -20.39
CA ALA A 313 -16.52 -3.05 -20.24
C ALA A 313 -16.01 -2.89 -18.80
N LEU A 314 -16.86 -3.18 -17.82
CA LEU A 314 -16.55 -3.03 -16.39
C LEU A 314 -15.48 -3.98 -15.88
N GLN A 315 -15.13 -5.03 -16.61
CA GLN A 315 -14.12 -6.01 -16.20
C GLN A 315 -12.68 -5.59 -16.54
N THR A 316 -12.50 -4.47 -17.26
CA THR A 316 -11.18 -4.00 -17.72
C THR A 316 -10.80 -2.67 -17.10
N MET A 317 -9.50 -2.35 -17.07
CA MET A 317 -8.99 -1.04 -16.59
C MET A 317 -9.46 -0.63 -15.19
N ARG A 318 -9.60 -1.61 -14.29
CA ARG A 318 -9.95 -1.40 -12.88
C ARG A 318 -8.70 -1.34 -12.02
N THR A 319 -8.66 -0.40 -11.09
CA THR A 319 -7.61 -0.32 -10.06
C THR A 319 -8.27 -0.21 -8.70
N ALA A 320 -7.94 -1.11 -7.78
CA ALA A 320 -8.35 -1.01 -6.38
C ALA A 320 -7.30 -0.20 -5.61
N VAL A 321 -7.77 0.83 -4.90
CA VAL A 321 -7.01 1.60 -3.93
C VAL A 321 -7.49 1.20 -2.55
N THR A 322 -6.64 0.55 -1.76
CA THR A 322 -7.01 0.05 -0.43
C THR A 322 -6.16 0.70 0.64
N LEU A 323 -6.80 1.40 1.57
CA LEU A 323 -6.18 1.92 2.78
C LEU A 323 -6.52 1.00 3.95
N SER A 324 -5.52 0.57 4.70
CA SER A 324 -5.71 -0.19 5.93
C SER A 324 -5.11 0.50 7.14
N GLY A 325 -5.73 0.28 8.29
CA GLY A 325 -5.29 0.80 9.57
C GLY A 325 -5.81 -0.02 10.74
N LEU A 326 -5.29 0.27 11.92
CA LEU A 326 -5.65 -0.39 13.17
C LEU A 326 -6.48 0.57 14.01
N ARG A 327 -7.63 0.09 14.48
CA ARG A 327 -8.54 0.83 15.35
C ARG A 327 -8.56 0.17 16.74
N PRO A 328 -8.56 0.92 17.85
CA PRO A 328 -8.76 0.34 19.17
C PRO A 328 -10.10 -0.38 19.26
N ALA A 329 -10.08 -1.63 19.71
CA ALA A 329 -11.28 -2.44 19.94
C ALA A 329 -11.79 -2.27 21.38
N ALA A 330 -13.06 -2.60 21.62
CA ALA A 330 -13.71 -2.44 22.92
C ALA A 330 -13.13 -3.36 24.01
N ASP A 331 -12.61 -4.52 23.61
CA ASP A 331 -11.96 -5.52 24.47
C ASP A 331 -10.49 -5.19 24.78
N GLY A 332 -9.98 -4.06 24.30
CA GLY A 332 -8.58 -3.66 24.43
C GLY A 332 -7.67 -4.22 23.34
N GLY A 333 -8.19 -4.94 22.34
CA GLY A 333 -7.46 -5.36 21.16
C GLY A 333 -7.31 -4.27 20.08
N GLU A 334 -6.80 -4.66 18.91
CA GLU A 334 -6.80 -3.82 17.71
C GLU A 334 -7.65 -4.51 16.62
N GLU A 335 -8.54 -3.75 16.00
CA GLU A 335 -9.30 -4.18 14.83
C GLU A 335 -8.60 -3.69 13.56
N LEU A 336 -8.39 -4.59 12.60
CA LEU A 336 -7.91 -4.24 11.28
C LEU A 336 -9.07 -3.71 10.46
N VAL A 337 -9.02 -2.45 10.08
CA VAL A 337 -9.99 -1.83 9.18
C VAL A 337 -9.35 -1.69 7.81
N PHE A 338 -10.08 -2.05 6.77
CA PHE A 338 -9.69 -1.82 5.38
C PHE A 338 -10.79 -1.08 4.64
N ILE A 339 -10.39 -0.02 3.93
CA ILE A 339 -11.25 0.80 3.07
C ILE A 339 -10.75 0.60 1.66
N ARG A 340 -11.62 0.11 0.79
CA ARG A 340 -11.31 -0.22 -0.60
C ARG A 340 -12.15 0.64 -1.53
N CYS A 341 -11.49 1.33 -2.45
CA CYS A 341 -12.08 2.14 -3.50
C CYS A 341 -11.66 1.57 -4.87
N VAL A 342 -12.62 1.15 -5.69
CA VAL A 342 -12.34 0.65 -7.05
C VAL A 342 -12.52 1.79 -8.04
N LEU A 343 -11.42 2.23 -8.62
CA LEU A 343 -11.41 3.15 -9.74
C LEU A 343 -11.55 2.40 -11.05
N HIS A 344 -12.33 2.94 -11.97
CA HIS A 344 -12.46 2.44 -13.33
C HIS A 344 -12.16 3.57 -14.33
N ASP A 345 -11.40 3.25 -15.37
CA ASP A 345 -11.05 4.21 -16.41
C ASP A 345 -12.17 4.34 -17.45
N LEU A 346 -12.57 5.58 -17.74
CA LEU A 346 -13.59 5.89 -18.76
C LEU A 346 -13.27 5.28 -20.13
N ARG A 347 -11.99 5.08 -20.48
CA ARG A 347 -11.57 4.45 -21.73
C ARG A 347 -12.16 3.06 -21.94
N ALA A 348 -12.40 2.30 -20.86
CA ALA A 348 -13.04 0.99 -20.97
C ALA A 348 -14.51 1.08 -21.41
N LEU A 349 -15.18 2.23 -21.22
CA LEU A 349 -16.54 2.46 -21.70
C LEU A 349 -16.63 3.00 -23.13
N GLU A 350 -15.52 3.19 -23.85
CA GLU A 350 -15.55 3.73 -25.21
C GLU A 350 -16.46 2.93 -26.17
N PRO A 351 -16.56 1.58 -26.09
CA PRO A 351 -17.52 0.82 -26.89
C PRO A 351 -18.99 1.21 -26.65
N LEU A 352 -19.31 1.70 -25.45
CA LEU A 352 -20.66 2.11 -25.07
C LEU A 352 -21.04 3.50 -25.59
N ARG A 353 -20.08 4.28 -26.08
CA ARG A 353 -20.30 5.67 -26.51
C ARG A 353 -21.37 5.80 -27.60
N ARG A 354 -21.50 4.79 -28.48
CA ARG A 354 -22.52 4.76 -29.55
C ARG A 354 -23.82 4.08 -29.12
N THR A 355 -23.75 3.05 -28.28
CA THR A 355 -24.92 2.24 -27.89
C THR A 355 -25.67 2.83 -26.70
N LEU A 356 -24.97 3.47 -25.77
CA LEU A 356 -25.51 4.12 -24.57
C LEU A 356 -24.87 5.52 -24.37
N PRO A 357 -25.09 6.46 -25.32
CA PRO A 357 -24.43 7.76 -25.31
C PRO A 357 -24.76 8.61 -24.07
N SER A 358 -25.98 8.53 -23.56
CA SER A 358 -26.40 9.23 -22.34
C SER A 358 -25.67 8.73 -21.10
N VAL A 359 -25.52 7.40 -20.97
CA VAL A 359 -24.77 6.77 -19.86
C VAL A 359 -23.30 7.15 -19.95
N TYR A 360 -22.69 7.04 -21.14
CA TYR A 360 -21.28 7.43 -21.34
C TYR A 360 -21.06 8.91 -20.99
N ALA A 361 -21.92 9.81 -21.46
CA ALA A 361 -21.81 11.24 -21.19
C ALA A 361 -21.90 11.53 -19.69
N GLU A 362 -22.81 10.87 -18.98
CA GLU A 362 -22.98 11.07 -17.54
C GLU A 362 -21.81 10.54 -16.72
N ILE A 363 -21.30 9.34 -17.04
CA ILE A 363 -20.08 8.82 -16.39
C ILE A 363 -18.87 9.72 -16.70
N SER A 364 -18.75 10.20 -17.95
CA SER A 364 -17.69 11.13 -18.35
C SER A 364 -17.73 12.44 -17.55
N ARG A 365 -18.93 12.94 -17.22
CA ARG A 365 -19.09 14.13 -16.35
C ARG A 365 -18.65 13.87 -14.91
N ARG A 366 -18.88 12.66 -14.39
CA ARG A 366 -18.51 12.28 -13.02
C ARG A 366 -17.02 11.92 -12.89
N ALA A 367 -16.38 11.50 -13.98
CA ALA A 367 -15.00 11.08 -13.97
C ALA A 367 -14.02 12.24 -13.70
N VAL A 368 -13.04 12.00 -12.84
CA VAL A 368 -11.96 12.93 -12.53
C VAL A 368 -10.87 12.81 -13.60
N PRO A 369 -10.54 13.89 -14.32
CA PRO A 369 -9.45 13.88 -15.28
C PRO A 369 -8.10 13.90 -14.57
N THR A 370 -7.25 12.93 -14.88
CA THR A 370 -5.86 12.85 -14.43
C THR A 370 -4.97 12.43 -15.59
N GLU A 371 -3.65 12.55 -15.45
CA GLU A 371 -2.73 12.00 -16.45
C GLU A 371 -2.67 10.46 -16.41
N ALA A 372 -3.10 9.85 -15.30
CA ALA A 372 -3.28 8.41 -15.19
C ALA A 372 -4.52 7.89 -15.95
N GLY A 373 -5.46 8.78 -16.30
CA GLY A 373 -6.72 8.45 -16.96
C GLY A 373 -7.87 9.35 -16.51
N ARG A 374 -9.06 9.14 -17.09
CA ARG A 374 -10.31 9.74 -16.60
C ARG A 374 -11.00 8.73 -15.72
N LEU A 375 -10.94 8.94 -14.41
CA LEU A 375 -11.21 7.90 -13.42
C LEU A 375 -12.50 8.19 -12.67
N TYR A 376 -13.33 7.17 -12.49
CA TYR A 376 -14.52 7.25 -11.64
C TYR A 376 -14.59 6.08 -10.68
N VAL A 377 -15.28 6.26 -9.55
CA VAL A 377 -15.46 5.19 -8.56
C VAL A 377 -16.57 4.25 -9.02
N LEU A 378 -16.23 2.97 -9.13
CA LEU A 378 -17.16 1.90 -9.46
C LEU A 378 -17.80 1.33 -8.21
N GLU A 379 -16.98 1.08 -7.19
CA GLU A 379 -17.35 0.44 -5.94
C GLU A 379 -16.53 1.06 -4.80
N GLU A 380 -17.16 1.23 -3.65
CA GLU A 380 -16.49 1.49 -2.39
C GLU A 380 -16.94 0.45 -1.37
N SER A 381 -16.02 -0.03 -0.54
CA SER A 381 -16.33 -0.97 0.53
C SER A 381 -15.42 -0.76 1.73
N THR A 382 -15.98 -0.97 2.91
CA THR A 382 -15.25 -1.00 4.18
C THR A 382 -15.40 -2.40 4.76
N GLY A 383 -14.33 -2.96 5.29
CA GLY A 383 -14.39 -4.21 6.03
C GLY A 383 -13.52 -4.18 7.26
N VAL A 384 -13.84 -5.09 8.17
CA VAL A 384 -13.17 -5.24 9.46
C VAL A 384 -12.68 -6.67 9.56
N GLY A 385 -11.39 -6.83 9.82
CA GLY A 385 -10.78 -8.09 10.23
C GLY A 385 -10.39 -8.00 11.70
N HIS A 386 -10.46 -9.13 12.41
CA HIS A 386 -9.87 -9.21 13.74
C HIS A 386 -8.38 -9.51 13.60
N VAL A 387 -7.56 -8.76 14.35
CA VAL A 387 -6.14 -9.08 14.51
C VAL A 387 -6.03 -10.02 15.71
N GLU A 388 -6.18 -11.32 15.48
CA GLU A 388 -5.89 -12.36 16.50
C GLU A 388 -4.41 -12.35 16.89
#